data_AF-A0A3B8TS52-F1
#
_entry.id   AF-A0A3B8TS52-F1
#
_cell.length_a   1.000
_cell.length_b   1.000
_cell.length_c   1.000
_cell.angle_alpha   90.00
_cell.angle_beta   90.00
_cell.angle_gamma   90.00
#
_symmetry.space_group_name_H-M   'P 1'
#
loop_
_entity.id
_entity.type
_entity.pdbx_description
1 polymer ?
#
loop_
_entity_poly.entity_id
_entity_poly.type
_entity_poly.pdbx_seq_one_letter_code
_entity_poly.pdbx_strand_id
1 'polypeptide(L)'
;MQILQRILPYFIGLLTLLALSYAISSPEHEGKVITGSDTIQSSAKIKQIMDYQEKNGERSYWNPAQFGGSPIYLLKLGQEKSALHAVNQTLRNAMTRVWYHFFIT
;
A
#
# COMPACT_ATOMS: atom_id res chain seq x y z
N MET A 1 46.89 5.18 13.89
CA MET A 1 46.44 5.63 12.55
C MET A 1 46.10 4.49 11.57
N GLN A 2 46.46 3.23 11.80
CA GLN A 2 46.23 2.16 10.81
C GLN A 2 44.79 1.61 10.74
N ILE A 3 44.03 1.69 11.83
CA ILE A 3 42.61 1.24 11.87
C ILE A 3 41.71 2.08 10.97
N LEU A 4 41.93 3.40 10.93
CA LEU A 4 41.12 4.31 10.11
C LEU A 4 41.29 4.05 8.61
N GLN A 5 42.52 3.79 8.17
CA GLN A 5 42.82 3.45 6.77
C GLN A 5 42.24 2.11 6.35
N ARG A 6 42.03 1.19 7.30
CA ARG A 6 41.44 -0.13 7.03
C ARG A 6 39.91 -0.09 6.99
N ILE A 7 39.28 0.81 7.75
CA ILE A 7 37.81 1.00 7.78
C ILE A 7 37.31 1.86 6.62
N LEU A 8 38.13 2.81 6.15
CA LEU A 8 37.82 3.72 5.05
C LEU A 8 37.24 3.02 3.78
N PRO A 9 37.85 1.94 3.24
CA PRO A 9 37.30 1.29 2.03
C PRO A 9 35.93 0.65 2.27
N TYR A 10 35.65 0.12 3.46
CA TYR A 10 34.33 -0.41 3.80
C TYR A 10 33.28 0.69 3.93
N PHE A 11 33.66 1.84 4.48
CA PHE A 11 32.78 3.00 4.60
C PHE A 11 32.44 3.59 3.23
N ILE A 12 33.40 3.64 2.32
CA ILE A 12 33.19 4.02 0.92
C ILE A 12 32.25 3.03 0.23
N GLY A 13 32.45 1.72 0.42
CA GLY A 13 31.57 0.68 -0.12
C GLY A 13 30.13 0.76 0.40
N LEU A 14 29.96 1.10 1.69
CA LEU A 14 28.66 1.32 2.29
C LEU A 14 27.97 2.56 1.68
N LEU A 15 28.71 3.67 1.54
CA LEU A 15 28.20 4.90 0.94
C LEU A 15 27.81 4.72 -0.52
N THR A 16 28.58 3.97 -1.31
CA THR A 16 28.26 3.71 -2.71
C THR A 16 27.02 2.81 -2.85
N LEU A 17 26.87 1.79 -1.99
CA LEU A 17 25.65 0.98 -1.96
C LEU A 17 24.41 1.80 -1.58
N LEU A 18 24.51 2.66 -0.56
CA LEU A 18 23.42 3.55 -0.15
C LEU A 18 23.05 4.53 -1.26
N ALA A 19 24.04 5.17 -1.88
CA ALA A 19 23.81 6.11 -2.97
C ALA A 19 23.16 5.42 -4.19
N LEU A 20 23.58 4.19 -4.51
CA LEU A 20 23.01 3.42 -5.62
C LEU A 20 21.57 2.97 -5.32
N SER A 21 21.31 2.53 -4.08
CA SER A 21 19.96 2.17 -3.63
C SER A 21 19.01 3.37 -3.77
N TYR A 22 19.43 4.55 -3.32
CA TYR A 22 18.65 5.78 -3.44
C TYR A 22 18.40 6.18 -4.90
N ALA A 23 19.41 6.06 -5.76
CA ALA A 23 19.28 6.39 -7.18
C ALA A 23 18.29 5.46 -7.91
N ILE A 24 18.31 4.16 -7.61
CA ILE A 24 17.38 3.18 -8.20
C ILE A 24 15.96 3.36 -7.67
N SER A 25 15.80 3.74 -6.39
CA SER A 25 14.49 3.99 -5.77
C SER A 25 13.90 5.37 -6.12
N SER A 26 14.60 6.22 -6.87
CA SER A 26 14.11 7.55 -7.28
C SER A 26 12.66 7.64 -7.79
N PRO A 27 12.12 6.70 -8.61
CA PRO A 27 10.71 6.78 -9.05
C PRO A 27 9.68 6.53 -7.93
N GLU A 28 10.07 5.93 -6.80
CA GLU A 28 9.15 5.69 -5.66
C GLU A 28 8.88 6.99 -4.88
N HIS A 29 9.79 7.97 -4.95
CA HIS A 29 9.69 9.24 -4.22
C HIS A 29 8.66 10.19 -4.85
N GLU A 30 8.27 9.95 -6.11
CA GLU A 30 7.27 10.75 -6.80
C GLU A 30 5.84 10.46 -6.34
N GLY A 31 5.64 9.45 -5.46
CA GLY A 31 4.32 9.12 -4.92
C GLY A 31 3.32 8.64 -5.97
N LYS A 32 3.77 8.37 -7.20
CA LYS A 32 2.94 7.88 -8.29
C LYS A 32 2.61 6.42 -8.03
N VAL A 33 1.35 6.17 -7.68
CA VAL A 33 0.83 4.81 -7.57
C VAL A 33 0.74 4.23 -8.98
N ILE A 34 1.54 3.21 -9.29
CA ILE A 34 1.43 2.50 -10.56
C ILE A 34 0.04 1.86 -10.62
N THR A 35 -0.77 2.35 -11.55
CA THR A 35 -2.14 1.85 -11.73
C THR A 35 -2.09 0.61 -12.61
N GLY A 36 -1.93 -0.55 -11.98
CA GLY A 36 -1.96 -1.84 -12.66
C GLY A 36 -3.37 -2.22 -13.13
N SER A 37 -3.46 -3.10 -14.14
CA SER A 37 -4.73 -3.66 -14.64
C SER A 37 -5.61 -4.18 -13.48
N ASP A 38 -5.02 -4.87 -12.51
CA ASP A 38 -5.73 -5.39 -11.34
C ASP A 38 -6.36 -4.29 -10.48
N THR A 39 -5.74 -3.12 -10.36
CA THR A 39 -6.29 -1.98 -9.62
C THR A 39 -7.51 -1.41 -10.33
N ILE A 40 -7.45 -1.31 -11.66
CA ILE A 40 -8.57 -0.85 -12.49
C ILE A 40 -9.73 -1.84 -12.41
N GLN A 41 -9.45 -3.14 -12.57
CA GLN A 41 -10.45 -4.20 -12.49
C GLN A 41 -11.08 -4.31 -11.10
N SER A 42 -10.29 -4.17 -10.03
CA SER A 42 -10.79 -4.16 -8.66
C SER A 42 -11.77 -3.00 -8.43
N SER A 43 -11.40 -1.80 -8.89
CA SER A 43 -12.26 -0.61 -8.78
C SER A 43 -13.56 -0.78 -9.58
N ALA A 44 -13.48 -1.33 -10.79
CA ALA A 44 -14.64 -1.60 -11.63
C ALA A 44 -15.61 -2.62 -10.99
N LYS A 45 -15.08 -3.68 -10.36
CA LYS A 45 -15.90 -4.70 -9.68
C LYS A 45 -16.73 -4.12 -8.53
N ILE A 46 -16.19 -3.16 -7.81
CA ILE A 46 -16.83 -2.56 -6.63
C ILE A 46 -17.84 -1.48 -7.00
N LYS A 47 -17.67 -0.82 -8.16
CA LYS A 47 -18.49 0.32 -8.60
C LYS A 47 -20.00 0.08 -8.45
N GLN A 48 -20.52 -1.03 -8.96
CA GLN A 48 -21.95 -1.32 -8.89
C GLN A 48 -22.48 -1.44 -7.45
N ILE A 49 -21.69 -1.96 -6.53
CA ILE A 49 -22.08 -2.11 -5.11
C ILE A 49 -22.13 -0.74 -4.45
N MET A 50 -21.17 0.14 -4.78
CA MET A 50 -21.16 1.52 -4.30
C MET A 50 -22.35 2.31 -4.83
N ASP A 51 -22.61 2.22 -6.15
CA ASP A 51 -23.75 2.89 -6.78
C ASP A 51 -25.09 2.38 -6.20
N TYR A 52 -25.18 1.09 -5.86
CA TYR A 52 -26.35 0.52 -5.18
C TYR A 52 -26.51 1.05 -3.75
N GLN A 53 -25.40 1.14 -3.01
CA GLN A 53 -25.39 1.68 -1.65
C GLN A 53 -25.81 3.15 -1.63
N GLU A 54 -25.33 3.96 -2.58
CA GLU A 54 -25.70 5.37 -2.69
C GLU A 54 -27.20 5.56 -2.99
N LYS A 55 -27.80 4.65 -3.77
CA LYS A 55 -29.22 4.72 -4.14
C LYS A 55 -30.17 4.22 -3.06
N ASN A 56 -29.83 3.12 -2.39
CA ASN A 56 -30.74 2.44 -1.47
C ASN A 56 -30.42 2.68 0.01
N GLY A 57 -29.27 3.30 0.32
CA GLY A 57 -28.79 3.50 1.69
C GLY A 57 -28.17 2.25 2.32
N GLU A 58 -28.33 1.07 1.71
CA GLU A 58 -27.82 -0.21 2.20
C GLU A 58 -26.88 -0.88 1.19
N ARG A 59 -25.87 -1.61 1.69
CA ARG A 59 -24.95 -2.38 0.84
C ARG A 59 -25.59 -3.68 0.38
N SER A 60 -25.50 -3.98 -0.92
CA SER A 60 -25.85 -5.31 -1.43
C SER A 60 -24.77 -6.33 -1.06
N TYR A 61 -25.16 -7.44 -0.44
CA TYR A 61 -24.27 -8.57 -0.15
C TYR A 61 -23.95 -9.45 -1.37
N TRP A 62 -24.61 -9.17 -2.50
CA TRP A 62 -24.45 -9.87 -3.76
C TRP A 62 -24.12 -8.89 -4.89
N ASN A 63 -23.11 -9.20 -5.71
CA ASN A 63 -22.73 -8.38 -6.85
C ASN A 63 -23.19 -9.01 -8.17
N PRO A 64 -24.26 -8.49 -8.82
CA PRO A 64 -24.75 -9.02 -10.09
C PRO A 64 -23.77 -8.83 -11.25
N ALA A 65 -22.90 -7.81 -11.19
CA ALA A 65 -21.96 -7.50 -12.28
C ALA A 65 -20.83 -8.51 -12.43
N GLN A 66 -20.50 -9.23 -11.35
CA GLN A 66 -19.45 -10.23 -11.39
C GLN A 66 -20.02 -11.58 -11.83
N PHE A 67 -19.84 -11.91 -13.11
CA PHE A 67 -20.12 -13.24 -13.67
C PHE A 67 -21.50 -13.81 -13.30
N GLY A 68 -22.57 -13.00 -13.41
CA GLY A 68 -23.94 -13.42 -13.10
C GLY A 68 -24.28 -13.41 -11.60
N GLY A 69 -23.36 -12.96 -10.74
CA GLY A 69 -23.56 -12.89 -9.31
C GLY A 69 -22.39 -13.48 -8.53
N SER A 70 -21.79 -12.69 -7.63
CA SER A 70 -20.86 -13.22 -6.64
C SER A 70 -21.05 -12.61 -5.25
N PRO A 71 -20.77 -13.36 -4.17
CA PRO A 71 -20.66 -12.78 -2.82
C PRO A 71 -19.58 -11.69 -2.79
N ILE A 72 -19.83 -10.65 -2.00
CA ILE A 72 -18.95 -9.47 -1.94
C ILE A 72 -17.83 -9.58 -0.91
N TYR A 73 -17.75 -10.67 -0.14
CA TYR A 73 -16.82 -10.80 0.99
C TYR A 73 -15.35 -10.70 0.60
N LEU A 74 -15.03 -11.08 -0.64
CA LEU A 74 -13.67 -11.00 -1.19
C LEU A 74 -13.33 -9.62 -1.78
N LEU A 75 -14.30 -8.70 -1.82
CA LEU A 75 -14.13 -7.35 -2.36
C LEU A 75 -13.71 -6.37 -1.28
N LYS A 76 -12.81 -5.46 -1.67
CA LYS A 76 -12.32 -4.41 -0.78
C LYS A 76 -13.28 -3.22 -0.75
N LEU A 77 -14.40 -3.36 -0.04
CA LEU A 77 -15.49 -2.37 0.01
C LEU A 77 -15.32 -1.26 1.06
N GLY A 78 -14.17 -1.19 1.72
CA GLY A 78 -13.96 -0.35 2.90
C GLY A 78 -14.60 -0.95 4.15
N GLN A 79 -13.92 -0.80 5.29
CA GLN A 79 -14.33 -1.41 6.55
C GLN A 79 -15.41 -0.58 7.24
N GLU A 80 -16.28 -1.26 7.98
CA GLU A 80 -17.22 -0.58 8.87
C GLU A 80 -16.47 0.15 9.99
N LYS A 81 -17.00 1.31 10.39
CA LYS A 81 -16.43 2.14 11.45
C LYS A 81 -16.63 1.46 12.81
N SER A 82 -15.77 0.50 13.13
CA SER A 82 -15.70 -0.19 14.42
C SER A 82 -14.50 0.30 15.23
N ALA A 83 -14.55 0.17 16.56
CA ALA A 83 -13.43 0.48 17.44
C ALA A 83 -12.17 -0.34 17.09
N LEU A 84 -12.36 -1.60 16.65
CA LEU A 84 -11.27 -2.45 16.14
C LEU A 84 -10.61 -1.85 14.88
N HIS A 85 -11.38 -1.16 14.06
CA HIS A 85 -10.85 -0.50 12.86
C HIS A 85 -9.95 0.68 13.25
N ALA A 86 -10.32 1.49 14.24
CA ALA A 86 -9.49 2.59 14.73
C ALA A 86 -8.16 2.11 15.31
N VAL A 87 -8.19 1.00 16.07
CA VAL A 87 -6.97 0.37 16.61
C VAL A 87 -6.10 -0.15 15.47
N ASN A 88 -6.67 -0.93 14.54
CA ASN A 88 -5.93 -1.48 13.41
C ASN A 88 -5.34 -0.39 12.51
N GLN A 89 -6.08 0.69 12.25
CA GLN A 89 -5.61 1.81 11.42
C GLN A 89 -4.47 2.56 12.08
N THR A 90 -4.56 2.81 13.39
CA THR A 90 -3.46 3.42 14.17
C THR A 90 -2.22 2.55 14.14
N LEU A 91 -2.39 1.24 14.38
CA LEU A 91 -1.29 0.29 14.41
C LEU A 91 -0.61 0.18 13.04
N ARG A 92 -1.39 0.07 11.96
CA ARG A 92 -0.86 0.07 10.59
C ARG A 92 -0.12 1.36 10.31
N ASN A 93 -0.68 2.53 10.59
CA ASN A 93 -0.01 3.81 10.30
C ASN A 93 1.30 3.98 11.07
N ALA A 94 1.33 3.59 12.35
CA ALA A 94 2.54 3.60 13.17
C ALA A 94 3.60 2.65 12.59
N MET A 95 3.20 1.41 12.29
CA MET A 95 4.09 0.38 11.74
C MET A 95 4.60 0.74 10.34
N THR A 96 3.75 1.33 9.49
CA THR A 96 4.14 1.76 8.15
C THR A 96 5.11 2.93 8.22
N ARG A 97 4.91 3.91 9.12
CA ARG A 97 5.88 5.00 9.34
C ARG A 97 7.23 4.50 9.80
N VAL A 98 7.23 3.54 10.73
CA VAL A 98 8.46 2.88 11.20
C VAL A 98 9.14 2.16 10.04
N TRP A 99 8.41 1.34 9.29
CA TRP A 99 8.95 0.63 8.11
C TRP A 99 9.48 1.57 7.02
N TYR A 100 8.77 2.65 6.70
CA TYR A 100 9.22 3.65 5.73
C TYR A 100 10.56 4.29 6.14
N HIS A 101 10.76 4.57 7.43
CA HIS A 101 12.02 5.15 7.91
C HIS A 101 13.17 4.15 8.01
N PHE A 102 12.89 2.84 8.16
CA PHE A 102 13.94 1.81 8.25
C PHE A 102 14.32 1.18 6.91
N PHE A 103 13.41 1.15 5.94
CA PHE A 103 13.61 0.43 4.68
C PHE A 103 13.56 1.30 3.42
N ILE A 104 13.01 2.51 3.50
CA ILE A 104 12.82 3.40 2.33
C ILE A 104 13.58 4.74 2.49
N THR A 105 14.13 5.02 3.68
CA THR A 105 15.13 6.09 3.87
C THR A 105 16.51 5.45 4.01
#